data_AF-A0A503SUS6-F1
#
_entry.id   AF-A0A503SUS6-F1
#
_cell.length_a   1.000
_cell.length_b   1.000
_cell.length_c   1.000
_cell.angle_alpha   90.00
_cell.angle_beta   90.00
_cell.angle_gamma   90.00
#
_symmetry.space_group_name_H-M   'P 1'
#
loop_
_entity.id
_entity.type
_entity.pdbx_description
1 polymer ?
#
loop_
_entity_poly.entity_id
_entity_poly.type
_entity_poly.pdbx_seq_one_letter_code
_entity_poly.pdbx_strand_id
1 'polypeptide(L)'
;MLASLDTRVTTNTTDIAVLDGRVGALESGFADLGNQISENRTEARQGIAAAIAMTTAPMPSAAGRTSWAGNVGYFKGETAFGGSFAHRFDFNEPFALTAGYAYGGGSSHGFRVGLAGEF
;
A
#
# COMPACT_ATOMS: atom_id res chain seq x y z
N MET A 1 -2.61 13.56 -62.98
CA MET A 1 -2.31 12.31 -62.25
C MET A 1 -1.09 12.46 -61.33
N LEU A 2 0.07 12.89 -61.82
CA LEU A 2 1.28 13.11 -61.00
C LEU A 2 1.07 14.10 -59.84
N ALA A 3 0.48 15.28 -60.09
CA ALA A 3 0.22 16.28 -59.04
C ALA A 3 -0.70 15.77 -57.91
N SER A 4 -1.66 14.89 -58.25
CA SER A 4 -2.56 14.29 -57.25
C SER A 4 -1.83 13.23 -56.42
N LEU A 5 -0.93 12.47 -57.03
CA LEU A 5 -0.08 11.52 -56.32
C LEU A 5 0.85 12.27 -55.36
N ASP A 6 1.46 13.35 -55.80
CA ASP A 6 2.35 14.20 -55.00
C ASP A 6 1.64 14.73 -53.75
N THR A 7 0.43 15.29 -53.92
CA THR A 7 -0.41 15.74 -52.79
C THR A 7 -0.66 14.63 -51.77
N ARG A 8 -1.04 13.43 -52.24
CA ARG A 8 -1.31 12.29 -51.36
C ARG A 8 -0.06 11.81 -50.63
N VAL A 9 1.09 11.82 -51.31
CA VAL A 9 2.37 11.46 -50.69
C VAL A 9 2.71 12.46 -49.58
N THR A 10 2.59 13.76 -49.83
CA THR A 10 2.81 14.79 -48.80
C THR A 10 1.88 14.63 -47.60
N THR A 11 0.59 14.39 -47.83
CA THR A 11 -0.38 14.11 -46.76
C THR A 11 0.02 12.88 -45.96
N ASN A 12 0.30 11.75 -46.63
CA ASN A 12 0.70 10.52 -45.96
C ASN A 12 1.99 10.70 -45.15
N THR A 13 2.98 11.43 -45.67
CA THR A 13 4.21 11.75 -44.93
C THR A 13 3.92 12.54 -43.66
N THR A 14 2.99 13.50 -43.73
CA THR A 14 2.55 14.28 -42.55
C THR A 14 1.82 13.39 -41.55
N ASP A 15 0.88 12.57 -42.02
CA ASP A 15 0.13 11.65 -41.17
C ASP A 15 1.04 10.63 -40.49
N ILE A 16 2.06 10.12 -41.18
CA ILE A 16 3.07 9.22 -40.61
C ILE A 16 3.86 9.91 -39.50
N ALA A 17 4.30 11.16 -39.68
CA ALA A 17 5.01 11.90 -38.64
C ALA A 17 4.12 12.13 -37.39
N VAL A 18 2.83 12.40 -37.60
CA VAL A 18 1.87 12.52 -36.49
C VAL A 18 1.67 11.18 -35.77
N LEU A 19 1.55 10.08 -36.52
CA LEU A 19 1.42 8.74 -35.96
C LEU A 19 2.67 8.34 -35.17
N ASP A 20 3.86 8.65 -35.68
CA ASP A 20 5.14 8.41 -34.99
C ASP A 20 5.18 9.12 -33.62
N GLY A 21 4.80 10.40 -33.57
CA GLY A 21 4.70 11.13 -32.31
C GLY A 21 3.67 10.53 -31.34
N ARG A 22 2.53 10.04 -31.84
CA ARG A 22 1.52 9.35 -31.02
C ARG A 22 2.02 8.00 -30.51
N VAL A 23 2.77 7.24 -31.32
CA VAL A 23 3.38 5.97 -30.91
C VAL A 23 4.40 6.23 -29.80
N GLY A 24 5.29 7.21 -29.95
CA GLY A 24 6.25 7.54 -28.89
C GLY A 24 5.58 7.95 -27.57
N ALA A 25 4.48 8.71 -27.64
CA ALA A 25 3.70 9.05 -26.45
C ALA A 25 3.05 7.82 -25.78
N LEU A 26 2.53 6.87 -26.59
CA LEU A 26 1.95 5.63 -26.09
C LEU A 26 3.00 4.71 -25.47
N GLU A 27 4.18 4.61 -26.07
CA GLU A 27 5.31 3.84 -25.54
C GLU A 27 5.75 4.38 -24.18
N SER A 28 5.87 5.70 -24.05
CA SER A 28 6.14 6.35 -22.75
C SER A 28 5.06 6.06 -21.72
N GLY A 29 3.78 6.21 -22.10
CA GLY A 29 2.67 5.94 -21.20
C GLY A 29 2.61 4.48 -20.74
N PHE A 30 2.98 3.53 -21.62
CA PHE A 30 3.05 2.12 -21.27
C PHE A 30 4.19 1.81 -20.29
N ALA A 31 5.35 2.46 -20.46
CA ALA A 31 6.46 2.35 -19.51
C ALA A 31 6.06 2.88 -18.12
N ASP A 32 5.40 4.04 -18.06
CA ASP A 32 4.93 4.65 -16.82
C ASP A 32 3.90 3.76 -16.11
N LEU A 33 2.94 3.20 -16.84
CA LEU A 33 1.97 2.23 -16.30
C LEU A 33 2.68 0.99 -15.74
N GLY A 34 3.72 0.49 -16.43
CA GLY A 34 4.52 -0.62 -15.95
C GLY A 34 5.15 -0.33 -14.58
N ASN A 35 5.72 0.87 -14.42
CA ASN A 35 6.31 1.32 -13.16
C ASN A 35 5.25 1.45 -12.06
N GLN A 36 4.11 2.11 -12.35
CA GLN A 36 3.02 2.27 -11.40
C GLN A 36 2.43 0.93 -10.93
N ILE A 37 2.30 -0.05 -11.84
CA ILE A 37 1.84 -1.39 -11.48
C ILE A 37 2.84 -2.09 -10.55
N SER A 38 4.14 -1.92 -10.80
CA SER A 38 5.19 -2.49 -9.95
C SER A 38 5.16 -1.87 -8.55
N GLU A 39 5.10 -0.54 -8.48
CA GLU A 39 5.03 0.21 -7.21
C GLU A 39 3.79 -0.17 -6.39
N ASN A 40 2.60 -0.17 -7.02
CA ASN A 40 1.36 -0.55 -6.35
C ASN A 40 1.41 -2.01 -5.85
N ARG A 41 2.00 -2.94 -6.61
CA ARG A 41 2.20 -4.31 -6.15
C ARG A 41 3.11 -4.40 -4.93
N THR A 42 4.17 -3.60 -4.87
CA THR A 42 5.06 -3.53 -3.72
C THR A 42 4.34 -2.93 -2.52
N GLU A 43 3.67 -1.78 -2.67
CA GLU A 43 2.91 -1.12 -1.61
C GLU A 43 1.82 -2.04 -1.03
N ALA A 44 1.06 -2.72 -1.89
CA ALA A 44 0.05 -3.68 -1.44
C ALA A 44 0.64 -4.84 -0.63
N ARG A 45 1.80 -5.38 -1.03
CA ARG A 45 2.48 -6.46 -0.29
C ARG A 45 3.02 -5.97 1.05
N GLN A 46 3.61 -4.78 1.08
CA GLN A 46 4.10 -4.12 2.29
C GLN A 46 2.96 -3.86 3.28
N GLY A 47 1.81 -3.36 2.79
CA GLY A 47 0.61 -3.17 3.60
C GLY A 47 0.08 -4.48 4.20
N ILE A 48 0.07 -5.57 3.42
CA ILE A 48 -0.33 -6.90 3.94
C ILE A 48 0.67 -7.41 4.99
N ALA A 49 1.98 -7.28 4.74
CA ALA A 49 3.00 -7.65 5.71
C ALA A 49 2.83 -6.82 7.01
N ALA A 50 2.55 -5.52 6.90
CA ALA A 50 2.27 -4.65 8.04
C ALA A 50 1.03 -5.09 8.82
N ALA A 51 -0.04 -5.46 8.12
CA ALA A 51 -1.24 -6.00 8.76
C ALA A 51 -0.96 -7.30 9.53
N ILE A 52 -0.14 -8.20 8.97
CA ILE A 52 0.30 -9.42 9.66
C ILE A 52 1.14 -9.08 10.91
N ALA A 53 2.02 -8.08 10.81
CA ALA A 53 2.83 -7.61 11.94
C ALA A 53 2.01 -6.87 13.03
N MET A 54 0.80 -6.41 12.71
CA MET A 54 -0.04 -5.60 13.59
C MET A 54 -0.93 -6.45 14.52
N THR A 55 -0.37 -7.45 15.19
CA THR A 55 -1.12 -8.28 16.15
C THR A 55 -1.50 -7.50 17.39
N THR A 56 -2.42 -8.04 18.20
CA THR A 56 -2.85 -7.41 19.45
C THR A 56 -2.07 -7.82 20.67
N ALA A 57 -1.70 -6.82 21.48
CA ALA A 57 -1.17 -7.04 22.80
C ALA A 57 -2.24 -7.77 23.63
N PRO A 58 -1.87 -8.86 24.32
CA PRO A 58 -2.78 -9.57 25.21
C PRO A 58 -3.32 -8.66 26.32
N MET A 59 -4.51 -8.95 26.84
CA MET A 59 -5.08 -8.16 27.93
C MET A 59 -4.15 -8.16 29.16
N PRO A 60 -3.89 -6.99 29.79
CA PRO A 60 -3.08 -6.90 31.00
C PRO A 60 -3.66 -7.72 32.17
N SER A 61 -2.79 -8.37 32.94
CA SER A 61 -3.18 -9.28 34.02
C SER A 61 -3.88 -8.64 35.22
N ALA A 62 -3.72 -7.31 35.41
CA ALA A 62 -4.39 -6.56 36.46
C ALA A 62 -4.91 -5.23 35.93
N ALA A 63 -5.95 -4.69 36.60
CA ALA A 63 -6.45 -3.35 36.36
C ALA A 63 -5.34 -2.29 36.54
N GLY A 64 -5.36 -1.26 35.70
CA GLY A 64 -4.37 -0.18 35.66
C GLY A 64 -3.04 -0.55 34.99
N ARG A 65 -2.86 -1.79 34.50
CA ARG A 65 -1.61 -2.21 33.83
C ARG A 65 -1.68 -2.05 32.32
N THR A 66 -0.50 -1.91 31.72
CA THR A 66 -0.29 -1.87 30.27
C THR A 66 0.54 -3.07 29.83
N SER A 67 0.09 -3.76 28.79
CA SER A 67 0.84 -4.80 28.08
C SER A 67 1.28 -4.27 26.72
N TRP A 68 2.33 -4.87 26.17
CA TRP A 68 2.83 -4.56 24.84
C TRP A 68 3.20 -5.84 24.09
N ALA A 69 3.16 -5.79 22.77
CA ALA A 69 3.60 -6.85 21.88
C ALA A 69 4.33 -6.24 20.69
N GLY A 70 5.41 -6.90 20.26
CA GLY A 70 6.14 -6.57 19.05
C GLY A 70 6.16 -7.78 18.13
N ASN A 71 5.95 -7.58 16.83
CA ASN A 71 5.88 -8.66 15.86
C ASN A 71 6.54 -8.26 14.54
N VAL A 72 6.85 -9.27 13.75
CA VAL A 72 7.35 -9.14 12.38
C VAL A 72 6.38 -9.89 11.46
N GLY A 73 6.03 -9.27 10.34
CA GLY A 73 5.19 -9.85 9.29
C GLY A 73 6.00 -10.07 8.03
N TYR A 74 5.68 -11.12 7.27
CA TYR A 74 6.30 -11.40 5.98
C TYR A 74 5.22 -11.76 4.96
N PHE A 75 5.29 -11.16 3.77
CA PHE A 75 4.39 -11.49 2.69
C PHE A 75 5.03 -11.27 1.32
N LYS A 76 5.13 -12.34 0.52
CA LYS A 76 5.56 -12.32 -0.89
C LYS A 76 6.82 -11.47 -1.16
N GLY A 77 7.83 -11.60 -0.31
CA GLY A 77 9.12 -10.90 -0.43
C GLY A 77 9.25 -9.65 0.44
N GLU A 78 8.15 -9.10 0.95
CA GLU A 78 8.16 -7.91 1.81
C GLU A 78 8.12 -8.31 3.29
N THR A 79 8.87 -7.58 4.12
CA THR A 79 8.87 -7.72 5.58
C THR A 79 8.37 -6.45 6.24
N ALA A 80 7.68 -6.61 7.35
CA ALA A 80 7.13 -5.52 8.13
C ALA A 80 7.38 -5.73 9.62
N PHE A 81 7.40 -4.65 10.38
CA PHE A 81 7.40 -4.72 11.84
C PHE A 81 6.21 -3.97 12.41
N GLY A 82 5.67 -4.45 13.52
CA GLY A 82 4.51 -3.86 14.17
C GLY A 82 4.59 -4.01 15.67
N GLY A 83 4.03 -3.02 16.35
CA GLY A 83 3.93 -2.98 17.80
C GLY A 83 2.51 -2.65 18.21
N SER A 84 2.05 -3.24 19.32
CA SER A 84 0.78 -2.89 19.92
C SER A 84 0.89 -2.83 21.43
N PHE A 85 -0.02 -2.07 22.03
CA PHE A 85 -0.19 -2.00 23.47
C PHE A 85 -1.66 -2.17 23.84
N ALA A 86 -1.90 -2.66 25.05
CA ALA A 86 -3.23 -2.70 25.64
C ALA A 86 -3.16 -2.16 27.07
N HIS A 87 -4.10 -1.30 27.44
CA HIS A 87 -4.23 -0.75 28.79
C HIS A 87 -5.58 -1.17 29.37
N ARG A 88 -5.55 -1.81 30.54
CA ARG A 88 -6.77 -2.23 31.24
C ARG A 88 -7.18 -1.15 32.22
N PHE A 89 -8.41 -0.67 32.12
CA PHE A 89 -8.94 0.33 33.05
C PHE A 89 -9.31 -0.29 34.40
N ASP A 90 -9.33 0.55 35.43
CA ASP A 90 -9.69 0.20 36.81
C ASP A 90 -11.14 0.56 37.13
N PHE A 91 -12.07 0.09 36.28
CA PHE A 91 -13.50 0.23 36.50
C PHE A 91 -14.08 -1.08 37.04
N ASN A 92 -15.29 -1.03 37.60
CA ASN A 92 -16.02 -2.23 38.05
C ASN A 92 -16.20 -3.27 36.93
N GLU A 93 -16.22 -2.82 35.68
CA GLU A 93 -16.27 -3.67 34.48
C GLU A 93 -14.87 -3.83 33.86
N PRO A 94 -14.43 -5.04 33.47
CA PRO A 94 -13.11 -5.27 32.89
C PRO A 94 -13.03 -4.80 31.43
N PHE A 95 -12.85 -3.49 31.22
CA PHE A 95 -12.57 -2.91 29.89
C PHE A 95 -11.07 -2.68 29.67
N ALA A 96 -10.61 -2.91 28.44
CA ALA A 96 -9.26 -2.61 27.97
C ALA A 96 -9.27 -1.82 26.65
N LEU A 97 -8.43 -0.78 26.58
CA LEU A 97 -8.09 -0.08 25.34
C LEU A 97 -6.93 -0.81 24.68
N THR A 98 -7.02 -1.06 23.39
CA THR A 98 -5.93 -1.60 22.57
C THR A 98 -5.56 -0.60 21.50
N ALA A 99 -4.27 -0.47 21.21
CA ALA A 99 -3.79 0.28 20.06
C ALA A 99 -2.59 -0.44 19.44
N GLY A 100 -2.39 -0.25 18.15
CA GLY A 100 -1.27 -0.84 17.43
C GLY A 100 -0.86 0.01 16.25
N TYR A 101 0.40 -0.14 15.87
CA TYR A 101 1.02 0.51 14.73
C TYR A 101 1.91 -0.51 14.01
N ALA A 102 1.96 -0.45 12.69
CA ALA A 102 2.87 -1.25 11.90
C ALA A 102 3.44 -0.48 10.71
N TYR A 103 4.64 -0.86 10.32
CA TYR A 103 5.37 -0.34 9.18
C TYR A 103 5.77 -1.49 8.26
N GLY A 104 5.34 -1.40 7.01
CA GLY A 104 5.56 -2.41 5.98
C GLY A 104 6.74 -2.15 5.06
N GLY A 105 7.39 -0.98 5.15
CA GLY A 105 8.34 -0.49 4.15
C GLY A 105 7.78 0.66 3.32
N GLY A 106 8.66 1.50 2.77
CA GLY A 106 8.27 2.63 1.91
C GLY A 106 7.28 3.59 2.58
N SER A 107 6.13 3.80 1.93
CA SER A 107 5.00 4.61 2.42
C SER A 107 3.95 3.80 3.21
N SER A 108 4.15 2.49 3.41
CA SER A 108 3.15 1.61 4.02
C SER A 108 3.19 1.68 5.54
N HIS A 109 2.31 2.49 6.13
CA HIS A 109 2.08 2.61 7.57
C HIS A 109 0.62 2.26 7.90
N GLY A 110 0.39 1.61 9.02
CA GLY A 110 -0.96 1.31 9.50
C GLY A 110 -1.08 1.53 11.00
N PHE A 111 -2.27 1.90 11.45
CA PHE A 111 -2.61 1.99 12.87
C PHE A 111 -3.96 1.33 13.14
N ARG A 112 -4.15 0.84 14.37
CA ARG A 112 -5.43 0.33 14.85
C ARG A 112 -5.68 0.77 16.28
N VAL A 113 -6.94 0.97 16.62
CA VAL A 113 -7.42 1.25 17.98
C VAL A 113 -8.69 0.43 18.20
N GLY A 114 -8.88 -0.12 19.39
CA GLY A 114 -10.05 -0.93 19.70
C GLY A 114 -10.29 -1.06 21.20
N LEU A 115 -11.50 -1.51 21.56
CA LEU A 115 -11.89 -1.82 22.93
C LEU A 115 -12.10 -3.32 23.06
N ALA A 116 -11.69 -3.88 24.20
CA ALA A 116 -11.89 -5.29 24.56
C ALA A 116 -12.49 -5.37 25.96
N GLY A 117 -13.43 -6.28 26.19
CA GLY A 117 -14.05 -6.50 27.49
C GLY A 117 -14.91 -7.76 27.50
N GLU A 118 -15.30 -8.19 28.68
CA GLU A 118 -16.14 -9.37 28.96
C GLU A 118 -17.24 -8.95 29.96
N PHE A 119 -18.40 -9.61 29.92
CA PHE A 119 -19.57 -9.37 30.79
C PHE A 119 -20.07 -10.68 31.39
#